data_AF-J3G7Y9-F1
#
_entry.id   AF-J3G7Y9-F1
#
_cell.length_a   1.000
_cell.length_b   1.000
_cell.length_c   1.000
_cell.angle_alpha   90.00
_cell.angle_beta   90.00
_cell.angle_gamma   90.00
#
_symmetry.space_group_name_H-M   'P 1'
#
loop_
_entity.id
_entity.type
_entity.pdbx_description
1 polymer ?
#
loop_
_entity_poly.entity_id
_entity_poly.type
_entity_poly.pdbx_seq_one_letter_code
_entity_poly.pdbx_strand_id
1 'polypeptide(L)' 'PAAGDVGHWLEGFLFAQAGPIYAGTNEIQRNIIAERMLGMPRA' A
#
# COMPACT_ATOMS: atom_id res chain seq x y z
N PRO A 1 19.13 -25.04 6.34
CA PRO A 1 17.67 -24.90 6.52
C PRO A 1 17.26 -23.66 7.35
N ALA A 2 17.72 -22.48 6.93
CA ALA A 2 17.28 -21.17 7.48
C ALA A 2 17.26 -20.11 6.36
N ALA A 3 18.14 -20.28 5.36
CA ALA A 3 18.16 -19.47 4.15
C ALA A 3 16.87 -19.56 3.31
N GLY A 4 16.15 -20.69 3.33
CA GLY A 4 14.87 -20.85 2.61
C GLY A 4 13.76 -19.97 3.18
N ASP A 5 13.65 -19.92 4.51
CA ASP A 5 12.63 -19.13 5.21
C ASP A 5 12.85 -17.62 5.01
N VAL A 6 14.12 -17.18 5.02
CA VAL A 6 14.48 -15.80 4.70
C VAL A 6 14.12 -15.44 3.25
N GLY A 7 14.32 -16.37 2.31
CA GLY A 7 13.95 -16.18 0.90
C GLY A 7 12.45 -15.95 0.71
N HIS A 8 11.61 -16.79 1.31
CA HIS A 8 10.15 -16.64 1.23
C HIS A 8 9.63 -15.36 1.89
N TRP A 9 10.18 -14.99 3.04
CA TRP A 9 9.83 -13.72 3.68
C TRP A 9 10.22 -12.52 2.82
N LEU A 10 11.43 -12.53 2.24
CA LEU A 10 11.91 -11.44 1.40
C LEU A 10 11.07 -11.29 0.12
N GLU A 11 10.69 -12.39 -0.51
CA GLU A 11 9.78 -12.40 -1.65
C GLU A 11 8.43 -11.76 -1.30
N GLY A 12 7.84 -12.16 -0.16
CA GLY A 12 6.60 -11.57 0.34
C GLY A 12 6.73 -10.08 0.65
N PHE A 13 7.84 -9.66 1.26
CA PHE A 13 8.13 -8.25 1.54
C PHE A 13 8.21 -7.41 0.26
N LEU A 14 8.93 -7.89 -0.75
CA LEU A 14 9.05 -7.19 -2.03
C LEU A 14 7.72 -7.15 -2.78
N PHE A 15 6.95 -8.24 -2.76
CA PHE A 15 5.63 -8.31 -3.40
C PHE A 15 4.60 -7.39 -2.74
N ALA A 16 4.59 -7.29 -1.41
CA ALA A 16 3.62 -6.49 -0.65
C ALA A 16 3.63 -5.01 -1.05
N GLN A 17 4.76 -4.49 -1.53
CA GLN A 17 4.89 -3.12 -2.01
C GLN A 17 4.03 -2.82 -3.24
N ALA A 18 3.75 -3.82 -4.08
CA ALA A 18 2.91 -3.65 -5.27
C ALA A 18 1.43 -3.46 -4.92
N GLY A 19 0.98 -4.05 -3.80
CA GLY A 19 -0.37 -3.96 -3.23
C GLY A 19 -1.01 -2.58 -3.35
N PRO A 20 -0.47 -1.59 -2.62
CA PRO A 20 -0.98 -0.22 -2.64
C PRO A 20 -0.84 0.48 -4.00
N ILE A 21 0.02 0.03 -4.91
CA ILE A 21 0.15 0.69 -6.22
C ILE A 21 -1.03 0.29 -7.13
N TYR A 22 -1.30 -1.02 -7.25
CA TYR A 22 -2.38 -1.49 -8.13
C TYR A 22 -3.78 -1.23 -7.57
N ALA A 23 -3.93 -1.24 -6.23
CA ALA A 23 -5.22 -0.99 -5.57
C ALA A 23 -5.49 0.52 -5.36
N GLY A 24 -4.54 1.38 -5.74
CA GLY A 24 -4.54 2.81 -5.50
C GLY A 24 -3.74 3.20 -4.26
N THR A 25 -2.85 4.18 -4.42
CA THR A 25 -1.87 4.52 -3.38
C THR A 25 -2.52 5.12 -2.15
N ASN A 26 -1.84 5.00 -1.00
CA ASN A 26 -2.31 5.55 0.26
C ASN A 26 -2.54 7.08 0.18
N GLU A 27 -1.73 7.78 -0.61
CA GLU A 27 -1.86 9.22 -0.86
C GLU A 27 -3.20 9.54 -1.54
N ILE A 28 -3.55 8.78 -2.59
CA ILE A 28 -4.81 8.97 -3.30
C ILE A 28 -6.00 8.59 -2.43
N GLN A 29 -5.93 7.45 -1.72
CA GLN A 29 -7.03 7.01 -0.85
C GLN A 29 -7.28 7.99 0.30
N ARG A 30 -6.22 8.56 0.90
CA ARG A 30 -6.36 9.61 1.92
C ARG A 30 -7.03 10.87 1.36
N ASN A 31 -6.69 11.30 0.13
CA ASN A 31 -7.37 12.42 -0.51
C ASN A 31 -8.85 12.11 -0.75
N ILE A 32 -9.19 10.90 -1.24
CA ILE A 32 -10.57 10.48 -1.43
C ILE A 32 -11.34 10.52 -0.11
N ILE A 33 -10.77 10.01 0.98
CA ILE A 33 -11.41 10.05 2.31
C ILE A 33 -11.59 11.51 2.77
N ALA A 34 -10.55 12.34 2.63
CA ALA A 34 -10.61 13.75 3.00
C ALA A 34 -11.72 14.51 2.25
N GLU A 35 -11.84 14.30 0.94
CA GLU A 35 -12.83 14.97 0.10
C GLU A 35 -14.24 14.40 0.32
N ARG A 36 -14.39 13.07 0.24
CA ARG A 36 -15.72 12.43 0.17
C ARG A 36 -16.33 12.12 1.51
N MET A 37 -15.51 11.81 2.51
CA MET A 37 -15.99 11.48 3.86
C MET A 37 -15.91 12.67 4.80
N LEU A 38 -14.86 13.49 4.68
CA LEU A 38 -14.61 14.61 5.60
C LEU A 38 -14.97 15.98 5.02
N GLY A 39 -15.32 16.09 3.74
CA GLY A 39 -15.75 17.35 3.11
C GLY A 39 -14.64 18.40 2.98
N MET A 40 -13.38 17.99 3.01
CA MET A 40 -12.24 18.91 2.87
C MET A 40 -12.19 19.46 1.44
N PRO A 41 -11.79 20.74 1.24
CA PRO A 41 -11.55 21.30 -0.07
C PRO A 41 -10.44 20.54 -0.82
N ARG A 42 -10.55 20.48 -2.15
CA ARG A 42 -9.51 19.91 -3.01
C ARG A 42 -8.29 20.84 -3.06
N ALA A 43 -7.10 20.24 -2.93
CA ALA A 43 -5.82 20.89 -3.19
C ALA A 43 -5.48 20.88 -4.69
#